data_AF-A0A373A2F3-F1
#
_entry.id   AF-A0A373A2F3-F1
#
_cell.length_a   1.000
_cell.length_b   1.000
_cell.length_c   1.000
_cell.angle_alpha   90.00
_cell.angle_beta   90.00
_cell.angle_gamma   90.00
#
_symmetry.space_group_name_H-M   'P 1'
#
loop_
_entity.id
_entity.type
_entity.pdbx_description
1 polymer ?
#
loop_
_entity_poly.entity_id
_entity_poly.type
_entity_poly.pdbx_seq_one_letter_code
_entity_poly.pdbx_strand_id
1 'polypeptide(L)' 'MPETSEPPRSVRHAGPPAPLDAVLPAEPLGVELLPTGHPGVDAGLARLEALDGVPAEAHVAVYEDVHQRLVDTLAALDQE' A
#
# COMPACT_ATOMS: atom_id res chain seq x y z
N MET A 1 11.42 45.80 0.10
CA MET A 1 10.92 44.43 0.31
C MET A 1 12.00 43.49 -0.18
N PRO A 2 12.68 42.71 0.68
CA PRO A 2 13.57 41.66 0.20
C PRO A 2 12.71 40.51 -0.32
N GLU A 3 12.78 40.22 -1.63
CA GLU A 3 12.22 39.00 -2.19
C GLU A 3 13.05 37.82 -1.70
N THR A 4 12.44 36.99 -0.86
CA THR A 4 13.00 35.71 -0.44
C THR A 4 13.14 34.83 -1.67
N SER A 5 14.37 34.67 -2.14
CA SER A 5 14.74 33.65 -3.13
C SER A 5 14.55 32.27 -2.49
N GLU A 6 13.40 31.64 -2.75
CA GLU A 6 13.19 30.23 -2.42
C GLU A 6 13.92 29.40 -3.49
N PRO A 7 14.92 28.57 -3.14
CA PRO A 7 15.58 27.73 -4.12
C PRO A 7 14.59 26.65 -4.59
N PRO A 8 14.62 26.24 -5.87
CA PRO A 8 13.81 25.12 -6.31
C PRO A 8 14.20 23.88 -5.50
N ARG A 9 13.24 23.29 -4.79
CA ARG A 9 13.42 21.99 -4.14
C ARG A 9 13.82 20.99 -5.22
N SER A 10 15.11 20.67 -5.26
CA SER A 10 15.66 19.69 -6.18
C SER A 10 15.17 18.31 -5.74
N VAL A 11 14.05 17.86 -6.31
CA VAL A 11 13.66 16.46 -6.27
C VAL A 11 14.69 15.73 -7.11
N ARG A 12 15.76 15.28 -6.45
CA ARG A 12 16.74 14.37 -7.04
C ARG A 12 16.03 13.05 -7.35
N HIS A 13 15.43 12.96 -8.53
CA HIS A 13 14.90 11.70 -9.02
C HIS A 13 16.10 10.78 -9.23
N ALA A 14 16.13 9.70 -8.46
CA ALA A 14 17.23 8.77 -8.38
C ALA A 14 17.47 8.10 -9.75
N GLY A 15 18.64 8.36 -10.34
CA GLY A 15 19.25 7.56 -11.41
C GLY A 15 18.46 7.41 -12.72
N PRO A 16 19.10 6.90 -13.79
CA PRO A 16 18.36 6.45 -14.96
C PRO A 16 17.40 5.32 -14.57
N PRO A 17 16.17 5.27 -15.12
CA PRO A 17 15.25 4.18 -14.86
C PRO A 17 15.92 2.86 -15.23
N ALA A 18 15.78 1.85 -14.38
CA ALA A 18 16.17 0.50 -14.73
C ALA A 18 15.43 0.08 -16.02
N PRO A 19 16.03 -0.78 -16.86
CA PRO A 19 15.32 -1.34 -18.01
C PRO A 19 13.99 -1.94 -17.53
N LEU A 20 12.90 -1.67 -18.25
CA LEU A 20 11.53 -2.06 -17.88
C LEU A 20 11.39 -3.58 -17.65
N ASP A 21 12.31 -4.36 -18.22
CA ASP A 21 12.36 -5.82 -18.18
C ASP A 21 13.03 -6.35 -16.90
N ALA A 22 13.73 -5.48 -16.15
CA ALA A 22 14.38 -5.81 -14.89
C ALA A 22 13.39 -5.62 -13.72
N VAL A 23 12.41 -6.50 -13.62
CA VAL A 23 11.55 -6.60 -12.43
C VAL A 23 12.36 -7.31 -11.34
N LEU A 24 13.05 -6.53 -10.51
CA LEU A 24 13.58 -7.06 -9.26
C LEU A 24 12.40 -7.37 -8.33
N PRO A 25 12.40 -8.51 -7.63
CA PRO A 25 11.39 -8.76 -6.61
C PRO A 25 11.41 -7.61 -5.61
N ALA A 26 10.23 -7.07 -5.29
CA ALA A 26 10.12 -6.04 -4.28
C ALA A 26 10.55 -6.63 -2.94
N GLU A 27 11.57 -6.04 -2.32
CA GLU A 27 11.94 -6.37 -0.95
C GLU A 27 10.81 -5.92 -0.01
N PRO A 28 10.44 -6.75 0.99
CA PRO A 28 9.43 -6.39 1.96
C PRO A 28 9.85 -5.12 2.72
N LEU A 29 8.89 -4.23 3.00
CA LEU A 29 9.14 -2.91 3.59
C LEU A 29 9.62 -2.96 5.05
N GLY A 30 9.70 -4.14 5.67
CA GLY A 30 10.18 -4.33 7.04
C GLY A 30 9.30 -3.67 8.11
N VAL A 31 8.05 -3.32 7.75
CA VAL A 31 7.05 -2.78 8.68
C VAL A 31 6.28 -3.92 9.33
N GLU A 32 6.26 -3.93 10.65
CA GLU A 32 5.49 -4.91 11.43
C GLU A 32 4.00 -4.53 11.38
N LEU A 33 3.15 -5.47 10.95
CA LEU A 33 1.70 -5.32 10.99
C LEU A 33 1.18 -5.84 12.33
N LEU A 34 0.94 -4.93 13.27
CA LEU A 34 0.28 -5.27 14.54
C LEU A 34 -1.22 -5.52 14.31
N PRO A 35 -1.83 -6.53 14.96
CA PRO A 35 -3.27 -6.74 14.89
C PRO A 35 -4.03 -5.50 15.36
N THR A 36 -5.08 -5.15 14.63
CA THR A 36 -5.93 -4.00 14.95
C THR A 36 -6.89 -4.30 16.12
N GLY A 37 -7.12 -5.59 16.41
CA GLY A 37 -8.09 -6.05 17.40
C GLY A 37 -9.51 -6.14 16.85
N HIS A 38 -9.73 -5.78 15.59
CA HIS A 38 -11.01 -5.93 14.91
C HIS A 38 -10.96 -7.10 13.90
N PRO A 39 -11.72 -8.19 14.12
CA PRO A 39 -11.56 -9.43 13.35
C PRO A 39 -11.81 -9.26 11.85
N GLY A 40 -12.72 -8.37 11.46
CA GLY A 40 -12.99 -8.05 10.05
C GLY A 40 -11.81 -7.35 9.35
N VAL A 41 -11.12 -6.47 10.06
CA VAL A 41 -9.96 -5.73 9.53
C VAL A 41 -8.73 -6.65 9.51
N ASP A 42 -8.49 -7.39 10.59
CA ASP A 42 -7.37 -8.33 10.69
C ASP A 42 -7.45 -9.43 9.62
N ALA A 43 -8.65 -9.93 9.31
CA ALA A 43 -8.85 -10.88 8.22
C ALA A 43 -8.55 -10.28 6.82
N GLY A 44 -8.84 -9.00 6.63
CA GLY A 44 -8.49 -8.28 5.40
C GLY A 44 -6.98 -8.12 5.25
N LEU A 45 -6.29 -7.74 6.32
CA LEU A 45 -4.83 -7.58 6.34
C LEU A 45 -4.10 -8.90 6.08
N ALA A 46 -4.51 -10.00 6.73
CA ALA A 46 -3.93 -11.32 6.48
C ALA A 46 -4.09 -11.77 5.01
N ARG A 47 -5.16 -11.32 4.33
CA ARG A 47 -5.38 -11.62 2.91
C ARG A 47 -4.49 -10.78 1.98
N LEU A 48 -4.09 -9.59 2.42
CA LEU A 48 -3.10 -8.77 1.72
C LEU A 48 -1.69 -9.36 1.87
N GLU A 49 -1.33 -9.86 3.06
CA GLU A 49 -0.04 -10.56 3.25
C GLU A 49 0.09 -11.77 2.33
N ALA A 50 -1.01 -12.47 2.05
CA ALA A 50 -1.02 -13.60 1.10
C ALA A 50 -0.76 -13.19 -0.37
N LEU A 51 -0.75 -11.89 -0.70
CA LEU A 51 -0.35 -11.37 -2.01
C LEU A 51 1.15 -11.14 -2.13
N ASP A 52 1.92 -11.25 -1.06
CA ASP A 52 3.37 -11.10 -1.14
C ASP A 52 3.97 -12.15 -2.08
N GLY A 53 4.66 -11.69 -3.12
CA GLY A 53 5.24 -12.55 -4.16
C GLY A 53 4.25 -13.09 -5.20
N VAL A 54 2.98 -12.66 -5.16
CA VAL A 54 1.99 -12.96 -6.20
C VAL A 54 2.17 -12.01 -7.39
N PRO A 55 1.88 -12.44 -8.64
CA PRO A 55 1.87 -11.53 -9.80
C PRO A 55 0.77 -10.48 -9.67
N ALA A 56 1.08 -9.23 -10.08
CA ALA A 56 0.18 -8.10 -9.95
C ALA A 56 -1.18 -8.30 -10.65
N GLU A 57 -1.23 -9.11 -11.70
CA GLU A 57 -2.47 -9.45 -12.41
C GLU A 57 -3.48 -10.16 -11.50
N ALA A 58 -3.01 -10.92 -10.50
CA ALA A 58 -3.85 -11.59 -9.53
C ALA A 58 -4.20 -10.72 -8.31
N HIS A 59 -3.59 -9.54 -8.15
CA HIS A 59 -3.83 -8.66 -6.99
C HIS A 59 -5.20 -7.97 -7.07
N VAL A 60 -5.68 -7.65 -8.28
CA VAL A 60 -6.91 -6.87 -8.50
C VAL A 60 -8.10 -7.48 -7.76
N ALA A 61 -8.37 -8.77 -7.98
CA ALA A 61 -9.49 -9.45 -7.35
C ALA A 61 -9.38 -9.53 -5.82
N VAL A 62 -8.15 -9.54 -5.29
CA VAL A 62 -7.92 -9.58 -3.85
C VAL A 62 -8.08 -8.19 -3.23
N TYR A 63 -7.59 -7.14 -3.89
CA TYR A 63 -7.81 -5.76 -3.46
C TYR A 63 -9.28 -5.37 -3.45
N GLU A 64 -10.04 -5.80 -4.46
CA GLU A 64 -11.49 -5.53 -4.50
C GLU A 64 -12.24 -6.19 -3.34
N ASP A 65 -11.97 -7.47 -3.06
CA ASP A 65 -12.56 -8.16 -1.90
C ASP A 65 -12.16 -7.53 -0.57
N VAL A 66 -10.89 -7.18 -0.40
CA VAL A 66 -10.40 -6.51 0.83
C VAL A 66 -11.06 -5.15 0.98
N HIS A 67 -11.18 -4.37 -0.09
CA HIS A 67 -11.90 -3.09 -0.06
C HIS A 67 -13.35 -3.27 0.35
N GLN A 68 -14.07 -4.21 -0.26
CA GLN A 68 -15.48 -4.44 0.08
C GLN A 68 -15.64 -4.83 1.55
N ARG A 69 -14.82 -5.77 2.03
CA ARG A 69 -14.81 -6.21 3.42
C ARG A 69 -14.55 -5.07 4.40
N LEU A 70 -13.58 -4.20 4.10
CA LEU A 70 -13.25 -3.07 4.96
C LEU A 70 -14.39 -2.06 5.00
N VAL A 71 -15.01 -1.75 3.86
CA VAL A 71 -16.18 -0.87 3.81
C VAL A 71 -17.34 -1.46 4.61
N ASP A 72 -17.65 -2.74 4.43
CA ASP A 72 -18.73 -3.42 5.16
C ASP A 72 -18.46 -3.43 6.68
N THR A 73 -17.21 -3.65 7.07
CA THR A 73 -16.78 -3.62 8.47
C THR A 73 -16.95 -2.24 9.08
N LEU A 74 -16.51 -1.20 8.39
CA LEU A 74 -16.64 0.18 8.87
C LEU A 74 -18.10 0.62 8.92
N ALA A 75 -18.91 0.22 7.94
CA ALA A 75 -20.34 0.48 7.94
C ALA A 75 -21.07 -0.21 9.11
N ALA A 76 -20.66 -1.42 9.48
CA ALA A 76 -21.20 -2.11 10.64
C ALA A 76 -20.84 -1.38 11.96
N LEU A 77 -19.59 -0.91 12.10
CA LEU A 77 -19.15 -0.15 13.27
C LEU A 77 -19.87 1.19 13.42
N ASP A 78 -20.23 1.86 12.31
CA ASP A 78 -20.99 3.12 12.33
C ASP A 78 -22.43 2.94 12.83
N GLN A 79 -22.94 1.70 12.83
CA GLN A 79 -24.29 1.35 13.28
C GLN A 79 -24.35 0.87 14.74
N GLU A 80 -23.22 0.85 15.46
CA GLU A 80 -23.13 0.50 16.89
C GLU A 80 -23.41 1.69 17.84
#